data_AF-A0AA36AKN2-F1
#
_entry.id   AF-A0AA36AKN2-F1
#
_cell.length_a   1.000
_cell.length_b   1.000
_cell.length_c   1.000
_cell.angle_alpha   90.00
_cell.angle_beta   90.00
_cell.angle_gamma   90.00
#
_symmetry.space_group_name_H-M   'P 1'
#
loop_
_entity.id
_entity.type
_entity.pdbx_description
1 polymer ?
#
loop_
_entity_poly.entity_id
_entity_poly.type
_entity_poly.pdbx_seq_one_letter_code
_entity_poly.pdbx_strand_id
1 'polypeptide(L)'
;MKKTLERRYRDFIGALPECLAWNILRFLTVKELAIVCQVSSQWCSLANNNEVWKVKYHESFICLPRYLDEQYRCWKEIYRQAVKLHFNWTNGYAKRLELCGHKDKYGILNMEP
;
A
#
# COMPACT_ATOMS: atom_id res chain seq x y z
N MET A 1 42.51 25.44 -18.98
CA MET A 1 41.97 24.63 -17.87
C MET A 1 40.48 24.44 -18.08
N LYS A 2 40.05 23.27 -18.58
CA LYS A 2 38.64 22.95 -18.74
C LYS A 2 38.07 22.63 -17.35
N LYS A 3 37.24 23.51 -16.78
CA LYS A 3 36.40 23.13 -15.64
C LYS A 3 35.42 22.10 -16.16
N THR A 4 35.72 20.83 -15.92
CA THR A 4 34.76 19.74 -16.12
C THR A 4 33.54 20.10 -15.28
N LEU A 5 32.46 20.52 -15.93
CA LEU A 5 31.14 20.59 -15.32
C LEU A 5 30.76 19.14 -15.00
N GLU A 6 31.26 18.64 -13.88
CA GLU A 6 30.70 17.51 -13.18
C GLU A 6 29.22 17.87 -12.98
N ARG A 7 28.37 17.42 -13.89
CA ARG A 7 26.93 17.31 -13.66
C ARG A 7 26.79 16.31 -12.51
N ARG A 8 27.07 16.76 -11.29
CA ARG A 8 26.64 16.09 -10.07
C ARG A 8 25.14 16.13 -10.13
N TYR A 9 24.57 15.06 -10.68
CA TYR A 9 23.16 14.78 -10.61
C TYR A 9 22.84 14.69 -9.13
N ARG A 10 22.45 15.81 -8.52
CA ARG A 10 22.06 15.85 -7.13
C ARG A 10 20.66 15.28 -7.06
N ASP A 11 20.48 14.29 -6.21
CA ASP A 11 19.16 13.72 -5.94
C ASP A 11 18.28 14.81 -5.34
N PHE A 12 17.48 15.45 -6.20
CA PHE A 12 16.62 16.57 -5.82
C PHE A 12 15.68 16.18 -4.67
N ILE A 13 15.10 14.98 -4.74
CA ILE A 13 14.22 14.42 -3.70
C ILE A 13 14.99 14.14 -2.40
N GLY A 14 16.26 13.73 -2.47
CA GLY A 14 17.08 13.49 -1.29
C GLY A 14 17.63 14.76 -0.64
N ALA A 15 17.74 15.85 -1.40
CA ALA A 15 18.16 17.16 -0.93
C ALA A 15 17.00 18.04 -0.42
N LEU A 16 15.76 17.63 -0.67
CA LEU A 16 14.56 18.31 -0.18
C LEU A 16 14.30 17.94 1.30
N PRO A 17 13.67 18.85 2.08
CA PRO A 17 13.07 18.50 3.36
C PRO A 17 12.06 17.36 3.21
N GLU A 18 12.05 16.44 4.18
CA GLU A 18 11.25 15.20 4.12
C GLU A 18 9.76 15.46 3.85
N CYS A 19 9.20 16.51 4.45
CA CYS A 19 7.80 16.89 4.27
C CYS A 19 7.44 17.19 2.80
N LEU A 20 8.36 17.85 2.06
CA LEU A 20 8.15 18.17 0.65
C LEU A 20 8.34 16.94 -0.23
N ALA A 21 9.31 16.09 0.10
CA ALA A 21 9.50 14.81 -0.58
C ALA A 21 8.23 13.94 -0.46
N TRP A 22 7.64 13.81 0.74
CA TRP A 22 6.38 13.08 0.92
C TRP A 22 5.22 13.70 0.16
N ASN A 23 5.18 15.03 0.06
CA ASN A 23 4.13 15.72 -0.69
C ASN A 23 4.26 15.48 -2.21
N ILE A 24 5.46 15.23 -2.74
CA ILE A 24 5.64 14.81 -4.12
C ILE A 24 5.25 13.33 -4.28
N LEU A 25 5.74 12.49 -3.37
CA LEU A 25 5.51 11.04 -3.42
C LEU A 25 4.03 10.65 -3.29
N ARG A 26 3.20 11.43 -2.58
CA ARG A 26 1.75 11.15 -2.50
C ARG A 26 1.04 11.20 -3.85
N PHE A 27 1.53 11.97 -4.81
CA PHE A 27 0.90 12.08 -6.13
C PHE A 27 1.24 10.90 -7.05
N LEU A 28 2.26 10.11 -6.70
CA LEU A 28 2.68 8.96 -7.49
C LEU A 28 1.72 7.78 -7.32
N THR A 29 1.61 6.96 -8.35
CA THR A 29 0.89 5.68 -8.30
C THR A 29 1.69 4.65 -7.51
N VAL A 30 1.03 3.57 -7.09
CA VAL A 30 1.69 2.50 -6.32
C VAL A 30 2.79 1.79 -7.11
N LYS A 31 2.64 1.70 -8.44
CA LYS A 31 3.68 1.15 -9.33
C LYS A 31 4.92 2.05 -9.34
N GLU A 32 4.72 3.37 -9.42
CA GLU A 32 5.81 4.34 -9.39
C GLU A 32 6.48 4.37 -8.01
N LEU A 33 5.73 4.24 -6.91
CA LEU A 33 6.30 4.10 -5.57
C LEU A 33 7.20 2.87 -5.43
N ALA A 34 6.87 1.76 -6.11
CA ALA A 34 7.72 0.58 -6.15
C ALA A 34 9.04 0.83 -6.92
N ILE A 35 9.02 1.68 -7.95
CA ILE A 35 10.22 2.11 -8.68
C ILE A 35 11.06 3.04 -7.80
N VAL A 36 10.44 4.02 -7.14
CA VAL A 36 11.09 4.97 -6.21
C VAL A 36 11.87 4.22 -5.12
N CYS A 37 11.31 3.14 -4.57
CA CYS A 37 11.99 2.31 -3.58
C CYS A 37 13.31 1.69 -4.08
N GLN A 38 13.45 1.49 -5.40
CA GLN A 38 14.63 0.84 -6.01
C GLN A 38 15.74 1.84 -6.36
N VAL A 39 15.47 3.16 -6.30
CA VAL A 39 16.43 4.19 -6.70
C VAL A 39 17.56 4.34 -5.67
N SER A 40 17.23 4.39 -4.37
CA SER A 40 18.22 4.50 -3.30
C SER A 40 17.64 4.11 -1.93
N SER A 41 18.50 3.89 -0.94
CA SER A 41 18.10 3.63 0.44
C SER A 41 17.28 4.78 1.06
N GLN A 42 17.65 6.04 0.75
CA GLN A 42 16.93 7.22 1.22
C GLN A 42 15.54 7.31 0.58
N TRP A 43 15.43 7.06 -0.73
CA TRP A 43 14.15 7.05 -1.44
C TRP A 43 13.24 5.91 -0.96
N CYS A 44 13.83 4.76 -0.64
CA CYS A 44 13.10 3.64 -0.01
C CYS A 44 12.52 4.03 1.36
N SER A 45 13.31 4.72 2.20
CA SER A 45 12.82 5.21 3.50
C SER A 45 11.65 6.20 3.33
N LEU A 46 11.79 7.17 2.41
CA LEU A 46 10.76 8.17 2.13
C LEU A 46 9.48 7.55 1.55
N ALA A 47 9.60 6.59 0.62
CA ALA A 47 8.47 5.91 0.00
C ALA A 47 7.76 4.94 0.95
N ASN A 48 8.44 4.45 2.00
CA ASN A 48 7.85 3.61 3.04
C ASN A 48 7.14 4.41 4.14
N ASN A 49 7.05 5.75 4.02
CA ASN A 49 6.33 6.57 4.98
C ASN A 49 4.84 6.18 5.05
N ASN A 50 4.35 5.97 6.27
CA ASN A 50 3.00 5.49 6.55
C ASN A 50 1.90 6.42 6.00
N GLU A 51 2.13 7.74 6.00
CA GLU A 51 1.17 8.73 5.52
C GLU A 51 0.94 8.64 4.00
N VAL A 52 1.99 8.32 3.24
CA VAL A 52 1.89 8.13 1.79
C VAL A 52 0.98 6.94 1.48
N TRP A 53 1.16 5.84 2.21
CA TRP A 53 0.34 4.63 2.04
C TRP A 53 -1.09 4.80 2.55
N LYS A 54 -1.32 5.63 3.57
CA LYS A 54 -2.67 5.99 4.05
C LYS A 54 -3.50 6.67 2.97
N VAL A 55 -2.92 7.69 2.31
CA VAL A 55 -3.59 8.38 1.20
C VAL A 55 -3.89 7.41 0.07
N LYS A 56 -2.93 6.56 -0.30
CA LYS A 56 -3.14 5.55 -1.36
C LYS A 56 -4.23 4.53 -1.00
N TYR A 57 -4.33 4.17 0.27
CA TYR A 57 -5.42 3.31 0.74
C TYR A 57 -6.78 3.98 0.56
N HIS A 58 -6.96 5.23 0.99
CA HIS A 58 -8.22 5.96 0.80
C HIS A 58 -8.56 6.24 -0.67
N GLU A 59 -7.55 6.41 -1.55
CA GLU A 59 -7.75 6.52 -2.99
C GLU A 59 -8.17 5.19 -3.64
N SER A 60 -7.83 4.07 -3.02
CA SER A 60 -8.07 2.75 -3.59
C SER A 60 -9.43 2.23 -3.14
N PHE A 61 -10.33 1.94 -4.09
CA PHE A 61 -11.64 1.32 -3.85
C PHE A 61 -11.55 -0.15 -3.39
N ILE A 62 -10.42 -0.59 -2.83
CA ILE A 62 -10.25 -1.97 -2.39
C ILE A 62 -10.93 -2.10 -1.03
N CYS A 63 -12.09 -2.75 -1.02
CA CYS A 63 -12.90 -2.97 0.17
C CYS A 63 -12.13 -3.80 1.22
N LEU A 64 -11.44 -3.11 2.14
CA LEU A 64 -10.97 -3.73 3.37
C LEU A 64 -11.90 -3.36 4.52
N PRO A 65 -12.14 -4.29 5.46
CA PRO A 65 -12.95 -4.02 6.62
C PRO A 65 -12.37 -2.89 7.48
N ARG A 66 -13.20 -1.93 7.88
CA ARG A 66 -12.82 -0.77 8.71
C ARG A 66 -12.14 -1.12 10.04
N TYR A 67 -12.35 -2.33 10.57
CA TYR A 67 -11.70 -2.77 11.80
C TYR A 67 -10.17 -2.90 11.68
N LEU A 68 -9.63 -2.98 10.46
CA LEU A 68 -8.19 -2.99 10.21
C LEU A 68 -7.56 -1.57 10.26
N ASP A 69 -8.36 -0.50 10.26
CA ASP A 69 -7.87 0.89 10.32
C ASP A 69 -7.29 1.20 11.71
N GLU A 70 -7.99 0.81 12.77
CA GLU A 70 -7.66 1.20 14.15
C GLU A 70 -6.54 0.36 14.79
N GLN A 71 -6.29 -0.85 14.29
CA GLN A 71 -5.31 -1.76 14.89
C GLN A 71 -3.92 -1.73 14.24
N TYR A 72 -3.77 -1.14 13.06
CA TYR A 72 -2.54 -1.30 12.26
C TYR A 72 -1.80 0.03 12.08
N ARG A 73 -0.54 0.04 12.53
CA ARG A 73 0.38 1.18 12.34
C ARG A 73 1.05 1.21 10.96
N CYS A 74 0.80 0.24 10.08
CA CYS A 74 1.50 0.08 8.80
C CYS A 74 0.53 -0.04 7.61
N TRP A 75 0.16 1.09 7.02
CA TRP A 75 -0.75 1.19 5.87
C TRP A 75 -0.24 0.44 4.64
N LYS A 76 1.08 0.32 4.48
CA LYS A 76 1.69 -0.45 3.38
C LYS A 76 1.31 -1.93 3.42
N GLU A 77 1.28 -2.53 4.60
CA GLU A 77 0.93 -3.94 4.75
C GLU A 77 -0.56 -4.18 4.52
N ILE A 78 -1.41 -3.28 5.03
CA ILE A 78 -2.85 -3.29 4.80
C ILE A 78 -3.12 -3.24 3.30
N TYR A 79 -2.54 -2.26 2.60
CA TYR A 79 -2.66 -2.15 1.15
C TYR A 79 -2.20 -3.43 0.43
N ARG A 80 -1.09 -4.03 0.86
CA ARG A 80 -0.59 -5.30 0.29
C ARG A 80 -1.60 -6.44 0.47
N GLN A 81 -2.23 -6.55 1.63
CA GLN A 81 -3.29 -7.53 1.87
C GLN A 81 -4.51 -7.26 1.00
N ALA A 82 -4.91 -5.98 0.87
CA ALA A 82 -6.01 -5.52 0.02
C ALA A 82 -5.82 -5.98 -1.43
N VAL A 83 -4.66 -5.66 -2.02
CA VAL A 83 -4.34 -6.01 -3.41
C VAL A 83 -4.30 -7.52 -3.60
N LYS A 84 -3.73 -8.26 -2.64
CA LYS A 84 -3.71 -9.73 -2.69
C LYS A 84 -5.11 -10.31 -2.65
N LEU A 85 -5.98 -9.79 -1.78
CA LEU A 85 -7.36 -10.20 -1.68
C LEU A 85 -8.10 -9.94 -3.00
N HIS A 86 -8.00 -8.72 -3.53
CA HIS A 86 -8.60 -8.36 -4.81
C HIS A 86 -8.09 -9.25 -5.97
N PHE A 87 -6.78 -9.50 -6.03
CA PHE A 87 -6.19 -10.41 -7.01
C PHE A 87 -6.74 -11.82 -6.87
N ASN A 88 -6.82 -12.34 -5.65
CA ASN A 88 -7.33 -13.67 -5.37
C ASN A 88 -8.80 -13.82 -5.80
N TRP A 89 -9.65 -12.85 -5.45
CA TRP A 89 -11.06 -12.85 -5.86
C TRP A 89 -11.22 -12.76 -7.38
N THR A 90 -10.48 -11.87 -8.02
CA THR A 90 -10.56 -11.65 -9.48
C THR A 90 -10.12 -12.89 -10.27
N ASN A 91 -9.15 -13.64 -9.77
CA ASN A 91 -8.63 -14.83 -10.43
C ASN A 91 -9.20 -16.15 -9.87
N GLY A 92 -10.19 -16.08 -8.96
CA GLY A 92 -10.81 -17.27 -8.37
C GLY A 92 -9.90 -18.08 -7.43
N TYR A 93 -8.76 -17.52 -6.98
CA TYR A 93 -7.88 -18.14 -5.98
C TYR A 93 -8.46 -17.97 -4.57
N ALA A 94 -9.59 -18.61 -4.31
CA ALA A 94 -10.21 -18.67 -3.00
C ALA A 94 -10.18 -20.12 -2.47
N LYS A 95 -9.79 -20.30 -1.21
CA LYS A 95 -9.97 -21.59 -0.55
C LYS A 95 -11.44 -21.72 -0.16
N ARG A 96 -12.11 -22.74 -0.71
CA ARG A 96 -13.44 -23.13 -0.23
C ARG A 96 -13.26 -23.77 1.14
N LEU A 97 -13.83 -23.16 2.17
CA LEU A 97 -13.92 -23.75 3.50
C LEU A 97 -15.33 -24.28 3.67
N GLU A 98 -15.48 -25.59 3.70
CA GLU A 98 -16.75 -26.22 4.03
C GLU A 98 -16.87 -26.29 5.54
N LEU A 99 -17.76 -25.47 6.09
CA LEU A 99 -18.11 -25.49 7.49
C LEU A 99 -19.35 -26.38 7.64
N CYS A 100 -19.20 -27.50 8.34
CA CYS A 100 -20.35 -28.32 8.72
C CYS A 100 -21.16 -27.56 9.77
N GLY A 101 -22.37 -27.15 9.40
CA GLY A 101 -23.30 -26.52 10.33
C GLY A 101 -23.68 -27.45 11.50
N HIS A 102 -24.14 -26.84 12.59
CA HIS A 102 -24.71 -27.59 13.70
C HIS A 102 -25.99 -28.32 13.23
N LYS A 103 -26.19 -29.56 13.70
CA LYS A 103 -27.36 -30.40 13.37
C LYS A 103 -28.68 -29.87 13.98
N ASP A 104 -28.62 -28.82 14.77
CA ASP A 104 -29.76 -28.27 15.48
C ASP A 104 -30.36 -27.10 14.69
N LYS A 105 -31.67 -27.22 14.48
CA LYS A 105 -32.43 -26.72 13.33
C LYS A 105 -32.71 -25.21 13.32
N TYR A 106 -31.93 -24.40 14.03
CA TYR A 106 -32.17 -22.95 14.12
C TYR A 106 -30.84 -22.21 14.18
N GLY A 107 -30.55 -21.45 13.13
CA GLY A 107 -29.41 -20.54 13.08
C GLY A 107 -28.57 -20.68 11.81
N ILE A 108 -29.19 -20.54 10.64
CA ILE A 108 -28.43 -20.19 9.43
C ILE A 108 -27.89 -18.78 9.70
N LEU A 109 -26.56 -18.63 9.79
CA LEU A 109 -25.92 -17.32 9.86
C LEU A 109 -26.11 -16.65 8.50
N ASN A 110 -27.18 -15.87 8.38
CA ASN A 110 -27.36 -14.94 7.28
C ASN A 110 -26.30 -13.83 7.46
N MET A 111 -25.27 -13.83 6.61
CA MET A 111 -24.53 -12.61 6.34
C MET A 111 -25.43 -11.76 5.45
N GLU A 112 -26.26 -10.93 6.07
CA GLU A 112 -27.04 -9.92 5.35
C GLU A 112 -26.09 -8.91 4.68
N PRO A 113 -26.44 -8.42 3.47
CA PRO A 113 -25.60 -7.56 2.64
C PRO A 113 -25.32 -6.17 3.23
#